data_AF-A0A542AT03-F1
#
_entry.id   AF-A0A542AT03-F1
#
_cell.length_a   1.000
_cell.length_b   1.000
_cell.length_c   1.000
_cell.angle_alpha   90.00
_cell.angle_beta   90.00
_cell.angle_gamma   90.00
#
_symmetry.space_group_name_H-M   'P 1'
#
loop_
_entity.id
_entity.type
_entity.pdbx_description
1 polymer ?
#
loop_
_entity_poly.entity_id
_entity_poly.type
_entity_poly.pdbx_seq_one_letter_code
_entity_poly.pdbx_strand_id
1 'polypeptide(L)'
;MIKWLAAVLGYMYFRFPGAILGFIVGSLLDNYIRTSGGLFKSMAGGQKQTVSPGDFELNLLSLSSIVIKADGNVSQQELDYVRAYFIQAYGKERANATFRTFNEVVKNRQVSAYNISRYLAARTKYPTRLQIIHFLFGIAQADGRVSEAEAVIIKEIAGHLQIGARDFESIKAMFFKSTNSAYTILEIEKSATDAEVKKAYRTMAKKYHPDKLGDMDEAYKKGAEEKFRKVQDAYEQIQKERGL
;
A
#
# COMPACT_ATOMS: atom_id res chain seq x y z
N MET A 1 0.94 30.27 -15.93
CA MET A 1 1.66 31.26 -16.80
C MET A 1 2.02 30.63 -18.13
N ILE A 2 2.11 29.29 -18.17
CA ILE A 2 2.54 28.52 -19.35
C ILE A 2 1.46 28.52 -20.43
N LYS A 3 0.17 28.63 -20.06
CA LYS A 3 -0.94 28.73 -21.04
C LYS A 3 -0.86 29.93 -21.98
N TRP A 4 -0.35 31.07 -21.50
CA TRP A 4 -0.20 32.27 -22.32
C TRP A 4 1.06 32.22 -23.19
N LEU A 5 2.15 31.65 -22.68
CA LEU A 5 3.37 31.41 -23.46
C LEU A 5 3.15 30.41 -24.60
N ALA A 6 2.45 29.31 -24.34
CA ALA A 6 2.12 28.31 -25.35
C ALA A 6 1.14 28.86 -26.41
N ALA A 7 0.20 29.73 -26.02
CA ALA A 7 -0.67 30.43 -26.98
C ALA A 7 0.12 31.37 -27.90
N VAL A 8 1.09 32.12 -27.37
CA VAL A 8 1.95 33.02 -28.17
C VAL A 8 2.86 32.22 -29.12
N LEU A 9 3.44 31.11 -28.66
CA LEU A 9 4.23 30.20 -29.50
C LEU A 9 3.39 29.54 -30.61
N GLY A 10 2.18 29.10 -30.27
CA GLY A 10 1.24 28.56 -31.25
C GLY A 10 0.82 29.59 -32.29
N TYR A 11 0.61 30.84 -31.87
CA TYR A 11 0.33 31.96 -32.78
C TYR A 11 1.47 32.23 -33.75
N MET A 12 2.71 32.13 -33.29
CA MET A 12 3.89 32.42 -34.12
C MET A 12 4.05 31.44 -35.30
N TYR A 13 3.63 30.18 -35.14
CA TYR A 13 3.80 29.14 -36.16
C TYR A 13 2.56 28.89 -37.02
N PHE A 14 1.35 29.08 -36.45
CA PHE A 14 0.08 28.75 -37.13
C PHE A 14 -0.98 29.87 -37.04
N ARG A 15 -0.59 31.10 -36.68
CA ARG A 15 -1.48 32.26 -36.55
C ARG A 15 -2.67 31.96 -35.61
N PHE A 16 -3.86 32.51 -35.91
CA PHE A 16 -5.01 32.47 -35.01
C PHE A 16 -5.43 31.04 -34.57
N PRO A 17 -5.52 30.03 -35.45
CA PRO A 17 -5.79 28.64 -35.04
C PRO A 17 -4.71 28.06 -34.11
N GLY A 18 -3.45 28.42 -34.37
CA GLY A 18 -2.31 28.03 -33.55
C GLY A 18 -2.35 28.58 -32.13
N ALA A 19 -2.85 29.81 -31.95
CA ALA A 19 -3.01 30.41 -30.63
C ALA A 19 -4.01 29.65 -29.76
N ILE A 20 -5.11 29.19 -30.37
CA ILE A 20 -6.16 28.40 -29.69
C ILE A 20 -5.60 27.04 -29.28
N LEU A 21 -4.90 26.35 -30.18
CA LEU A 21 -4.25 25.07 -29.88
C LEU A 21 -3.16 25.22 -28.81
N GLY A 22 -2.33 26.25 -28.92
CA GLY A 22 -1.30 26.57 -27.93
C GLY A 22 -1.88 26.90 -26.55
N PHE A 23 -3.01 27.62 -26.50
CA PHE A 23 -3.72 27.89 -25.26
C PHE A 23 -4.30 26.60 -24.65
N ILE A 24 -4.91 25.72 -25.47
CA ILE A 24 -5.45 24.43 -25.01
C ILE A 24 -4.33 23.55 -24.44
N VAL A 25 -3.24 23.34 -25.19
CA VAL A 25 -2.09 22.54 -24.74
C VAL A 25 -1.44 23.15 -23.50
N GLY A 26 -1.24 24.47 -23.49
CA GLY A 26 -0.68 25.16 -22.34
C GLY A 26 -1.61 25.18 -21.13
N SER A 27 -2.93 25.10 -21.32
CA SER A 27 -3.91 24.96 -20.24
C SER A 27 -3.91 23.56 -19.63
N LEU A 28 -3.72 22.52 -20.47
CA LEU A 28 -3.55 21.13 -20.04
C LEU A 28 -2.21 20.95 -19.29
N LEU A 29 -1.14 21.60 -19.76
CA LEU A 29 0.16 21.62 -19.09
C LEU A 29 0.13 22.41 -17.77
N ASP A 30 -0.51 23.59 -17.74
CA ASP A 30 -0.71 24.35 -16.49
C ASP A 30 -1.56 23.52 -15.50
N ASN A 31 -2.52 22.70 -15.96
CA ASN A 31 -3.28 21.78 -15.10
C ASN A 31 -2.42 20.60 -14.60
N TYR A 32 -1.62 20.00 -15.46
CA TYR A 32 -0.68 18.93 -15.08
C TYR A 32 0.40 19.41 -14.09
N ILE A 33 0.91 20.63 -14.29
CA ILE A 33 1.87 21.29 -13.38
C ILE A 33 1.18 21.81 -12.11
N ARG A 34 -0.12 22.14 -12.13
CA ARG A 34 -0.89 22.39 -10.90
C ARG A 34 -1.15 21.11 -10.11
N THR A 35 -1.33 19.99 -10.80
CA THR A 35 -1.47 18.65 -10.20
C THR A 35 -0.12 18.10 -9.69
N SER A 36 0.99 18.38 -10.39
CA SER A 36 2.35 17.99 -9.99
C SER A 36 3.01 18.97 -8.99
N GLY A 37 2.71 20.27 -9.10
CA GLY A 37 3.18 21.35 -8.23
C GLY A 37 2.28 21.64 -7.02
N GLY A 38 1.11 21.00 -6.95
CA GLY A 38 0.27 20.94 -5.74
C GLY A 38 0.93 20.16 -4.59
N LEU A 39 2.00 19.42 -4.89
CA LEU A 39 2.78 18.62 -3.95
C LEU A 39 3.57 19.45 -2.92
N PHE A 40 3.85 20.75 -3.18
CA PHE A 40 4.64 21.60 -2.28
C PHE A 40 3.83 22.69 -1.54
N LYS A 41 2.65 23.09 -2.03
CA LYS A 41 1.83 24.11 -1.36
C LYS A 41 1.11 23.58 -0.11
N SER A 42 0.95 22.27 0.01
CA SER A 42 0.32 21.60 1.16
C SER A 42 1.24 21.44 2.38
N MET A 43 2.50 21.90 2.32
CA MET A 43 3.37 22.04 3.49
C MET A 43 3.16 23.36 4.27
N ALA A 44 2.43 24.34 3.71
CA ALA A 44 2.32 25.69 4.30
C ALA A 44 0.88 26.22 4.45
N GLY A 45 -0.12 25.35 4.53
CA GLY A 45 -1.49 25.81 4.77
C GLY A 45 -2.50 24.68 4.82
N GLY A 46 -3.21 24.57 5.94
CA GLY A 46 -4.16 23.49 6.18
C GLY A 46 -5.36 23.50 5.24
N GLN A 47 -5.66 22.33 4.69
CA GLN A 47 -7.02 21.88 4.37
C GLN A 47 -7.02 20.33 4.26
N LYS A 48 -7.98 19.72 4.97
CA LYS A 48 -8.40 18.30 5.06
C LYS A 48 -8.36 17.48 3.74
N GLN A 49 -8.30 16.12 3.70
CA GLN A 49 -8.04 15.08 4.71
C GLN A 49 -7.79 13.65 4.15
N THR A 50 -7.51 13.43 2.86
CA THR A 50 -7.36 12.08 2.28
C THR A 50 -6.16 12.00 1.35
N VAL A 51 -5.48 10.84 1.30
CA VAL A 51 -4.46 10.59 0.28
C VAL A 51 -5.15 10.49 -1.08
N SER A 52 -4.67 11.20 -2.10
CA SER A 52 -5.14 11.00 -3.46
C SER A 52 -4.89 9.55 -3.88
N PRO A 53 -5.80 8.86 -4.57
CA PRO A 53 -5.60 7.48 -5.00
C PRO A 53 -4.24 7.26 -5.72
N GLY A 54 -3.83 8.18 -6.59
CA GLY A 54 -2.52 8.11 -7.27
C GLY A 54 -1.33 8.33 -6.34
N ASP A 55 -1.44 9.20 -5.33
CA ASP A 55 -0.39 9.38 -4.32
C ASP A 55 -0.25 8.13 -3.44
N PHE A 56 -1.38 7.50 -3.11
CA PHE A 56 -1.39 6.27 -2.32
C PHE A 56 -0.69 5.13 -3.09
N GLU A 57 -1.05 4.94 -4.36
CA GLU A 57 -0.44 3.98 -5.28
C GLU A 57 1.08 4.14 -5.36
N LEU A 58 1.56 5.36 -5.59
CA LEU A 58 3.00 5.64 -5.68
C LEU A 58 3.73 5.41 -4.37
N ASN A 59 3.13 5.80 -3.25
CA ASN A 59 3.69 5.56 -1.91
C ASN A 59 3.75 4.06 -1.60
N LEU A 60 2.71 3.30 -1.93
CA LEU A 60 2.68 1.86 -1.75
C LEU A 60 3.75 1.17 -2.59
N LEU A 61 3.84 1.52 -3.88
CA LEU A 61 4.86 1.01 -4.78
C LEU A 61 6.28 1.36 -4.30
N SER A 62 6.43 2.56 -3.70
CA SER A 62 7.68 3.00 -3.09
C SER A 62 8.06 2.15 -1.88
N LEU A 63 7.12 1.87 -0.96
CA LEU A 63 7.37 0.95 0.15
C LEU A 63 7.70 -0.47 -0.34
N SER A 64 6.98 -0.98 -1.35
CA SER A 64 7.28 -2.27 -1.97
C SER A 64 8.71 -2.32 -2.50
N SER A 65 9.17 -1.26 -3.17
CA SER A 65 10.53 -1.21 -3.69
C SER A 65 11.62 -1.18 -2.62
N ILE A 66 11.31 -0.67 -1.42
CA ILE A 66 12.23 -0.67 -0.29
C ILE A 66 12.35 -2.08 0.28
N VAL A 67 11.22 -2.78 0.44
CA VAL A 67 11.18 -4.17 0.92
C VAL A 67 11.93 -5.11 -0.03
N ILE A 68 11.63 -5.06 -1.33
CA ILE A 68 12.26 -5.88 -2.38
C ILE A 68 13.79 -5.66 -2.46
N LYS A 69 14.28 -4.49 -2.03
CA LYS A 69 15.71 -4.17 -2.05
C LYS A 69 16.40 -4.42 -0.70
N ALA A 70 15.68 -4.90 0.31
CA ALA A 70 16.18 -4.99 1.68
C ALA A 70 17.35 -5.95 1.84
N ASP A 71 17.31 -7.10 1.15
CA ASP A 71 18.34 -8.14 1.21
C ASP A 71 19.42 -8.00 0.11
N GLY A 72 19.27 -7.00 -0.77
CA GLY A 72 20.15 -6.74 -1.90
C GLY A 72 19.90 -7.58 -3.16
N ASN A 73 19.00 -8.58 -3.10
CA ASN A 73 18.67 -9.45 -4.23
C ASN A 73 17.23 -9.23 -4.67
N VAL A 74 17.05 -8.48 -5.76
CA VAL A 74 15.71 -8.24 -6.31
C VAL A 74 15.20 -9.49 -7.02
N SER A 75 14.16 -10.14 -6.47
CA SER A 75 13.53 -11.30 -7.11
C SER A 75 12.51 -10.88 -8.17
N GLN A 76 12.55 -11.56 -9.32
CA GLN A 76 11.57 -11.35 -10.38
C GLN A 76 10.14 -11.73 -9.93
N GLN A 77 10.02 -12.71 -9.04
CA GLN A 77 8.74 -13.18 -8.51
C GLN A 77 8.06 -12.12 -7.64
N GLU A 78 8.83 -11.37 -6.85
CA GLU A 78 8.33 -10.25 -6.06
C GLU A 78 7.87 -9.08 -6.95
N LEU A 79 8.67 -8.75 -7.97
CA LEU A 79 8.30 -7.72 -8.95
C LEU A 79 7.03 -8.09 -9.70
N ASP A 80 6.89 -9.35 -10.10
CA ASP A 80 5.70 -9.85 -10.80
C ASP A 80 4.49 -9.91 -9.87
N TYR A 81 4.67 -10.22 -8.58
CA TYR A 81 3.61 -10.13 -7.58
C TYR A 81 3.09 -8.69 -7.44
N VAL A 82 3.99 -7.70 -7.29
CA VAL A 82 3.60 -6.29 -7.23
C VAL A 82 2.89 -5.88 -8.51
N ARG A 83 3.41 -6.25 -9.67
CA ARG A 83 2.80 -5.93 -10.96
C ARG A 83 1.40 -6.52 -11.08
N ALA A 84 1.23 -7.80 -10.78
CA ALA A 84 -0.05 -8.49 -10.82
C ALA A 84 -1.06 -7.84 -9.88
N TYR A 85 -0.64 -7.52 -8.65
CA TYR A 85 -1.48 -6.82 -7.67
C TYR A 85 -1.97 -5.48 -8.20
N PHE A 86 -1.08 -4.61 -8.69
CA PHE A 86 -1.45 -3.28 -9.18
C PHE A 86 -2.33 -3.35 -10.43
N ILE A 87 -2.06 -4.28 -11.36
CA ILE A 87 -2.91 -4.47 -12.54
C ILE A 87 -4.30 -4.94 -12.12
N GLN A 88 -4.40 -5.88 -11.18
CA GLN A 88 -5.68 -6.35 -10.67
C GLN A 88 -6.43 -5.25 -9.90
N ALA A 89 -5.72 -4.41 -9.15
CA ALA A 89 -6.29 -3.33 -8.33
C ALA A 89 -6.82 -2.16 -9.14
N TYR A 90 -6.04 -1.72 -10.13
CA TYR A 90 -6.20 -0.42 -10.76
C TYR A 90 -6.47 -0.49 -12.26
N GLY A 91 -6.36 -1.69 -12.83
CA GLY A 91 -6.33 -1.90 -14.27
C GLY A 91 -4.95 -1.67 -14.86
N LYS A 92 -4.72 -2.29 -16.02
CA LYS A 92 -3.41 -2.33 -16.70
C LYS A 92 -2.87 -0.93 -17.03
N GLU A 93 -3.73 -0.05 -17.52
CA GLU A 93 -3.33 1.30 -17.98
C GLU A 93 -2.85 2.18 -16.83
N ARG A 94 -3.64 2.23 -15.75
CA ARG A 94 -3.33 3.02 -14.55
C ARG A 94 -2.12 2.46 -13.82
N ALA A 95 -2.04 1.13 -13.65
CA ALA A 95 -0.86 0.48 -13.08
C ALA A 95 0.41 0.84 -13.85
N ASN A 96 0.38 0.75 -15.19
CA ASN A 96 1.52 1.12 -16.04
C ASN A 96 1.89 2.60 -15.92
N ALA A 97 0.92 3.50 -15.78
CA ALA A 97 1.20 4.91 -15.53
C ALA A 97 1.90 5.12 -14.19
N THR A 98 1.43 4.45 -13.13
CA THR A 98 2.05 4.47 -11.80
C THR A 98 3.49 3.92 -11.85
N PHE A 99 3.74 2.81 -12.56
CA PHE A 99 5.09 2.27 -12.73
C PHE A 99 6.03 3.21 -13.49
N ARG A 100 5.55 3.91 -14.53
CA ARG A 100 6.34 4.91 -15.25
C ARG A 100 6.73 6.06 -14.33
N THR A 101 5.75 6.64 -13.65
CA THR A 101 5.99 7.73 -12.68
C THR A 101 6.95 7.30 -11.58
N PHE A 102 6.79 6.09 -11.05
CA PHE A 102 7.71 5.53 -10.07
C PHE A 102 9.14 5.45 -10.60
N ASN A 103 9.35 4.88 -11.80
CA ASN A 103 10.68 4.77 -12.39
C ASN A 103 11.33 6.14 -12.67
N GLU A 104 10.55 7.13 -13.10
CA GLU A 104 11.04 8.50 -13.34
C GLU A 104 11.42 9.22 -12.04
N VAL A 105 10.63 9.05 -10.98
CA VAL A 105 10.80 9.75 -9.69
C VAL A 105 11.85 9.07 -8.80
N VAL A 106 11.87 7.74 -8.77
CA VAL A 106 12.72 6.95 -7.87
C VAL A 106 14.14 6.76 -8.39
N LYS A 107 14.37 6.84 -9.70
CA LYS A 107 15.75 6.80 -10.25
C LYS A 107 16.62 7.98 -9.75
N ASN A 108 16.00 9.08 -9.32
CA ASN A 108 16.69 10.32 -8.96
C ASN A 108 16.58 10.71 -7.48
N ARG A 109 15.98 9.87 -6.61
CA ARG A 109 15.73 10.24 -5.20
C ARG A 109 15.94 9.07 -4.24
N GLN A 110 16.52 9.37 -3.07
CA GLN A 110 16.47 8.47 -1.93
C GLN A 110 15.04 8.44 -1.37
N VAL A 111 14.36 7.33 -1.59
CA VAL A 111 13.02 7.09 -1.06
C VAL A 111 13.16 6.70 0.42
N SER A 112 12.51 7.45 1.32
CA SER A 112 12.57 7.18 2.76
C SER A 112 11.31 6.48 3.24
N ALA A 113 11.47 5.25 3.75
CA ALA A 113 10.39 4.49 4.40
C ALA A 113 9.74 5.29 5.54
N TYR A 114 10.55 6.02 6.32
CA TYR A 114 10.06 6.88 7.41
C TYR A 114 9.05 7.91 6.92
N ASN A 115 9.42 8.72 5.92
CA ASN A 115 8.59 9.82 5.43
C ASN A 115 7.27 9.32 4.83
N ILE A 116 7.35 8.26 4.02
CA ILE A 116 6.16 7.66 3.38
C ILE A 116 5.22 7.09 4.43
N SER A 117 5.74 6.31 5.36
CA SER A 117 4.94 5.68 6.40
C SER A 117 4.27 6.72 7.31
N ARG A 118 4.98 7.79 7.69
CA ARG A 118 4.38 8.89 8.47
C ARG A 118 3.32 9.65 7.67
N TYR A 119 3.55 9.88 6.38
CA TYR A 119 2.58 10.51 5.49
C TYR A 119 1.28 9.70 5.39
N LEU A 120 1.40 8.37 5.20
CA LEU A 120 0.28 7.44 5.14
C LEU A 120 -0.43 7.30 6.50
N ALA A 121 0.33 7.23 7.60
CA ALA A 121 -0.22 7.13 8.94
C ALA A 121 -1.18 8.28 9.27
N ALA A 122 -0.84 9.50 8.83
CA ALA A 122 -1.63 10.70 9.08
C ALA A 122 -2.92 10.78 8.26
N ARG A 123 -3.07 9.97 7.20
CA ARG A 123 -4.13 10.14 6.18
C ARG A 123 -4.91 8.87 5.86
N THR A 124 -4.60 7.77 6.53
CA THR A 124 -5.26 6.48 6.31
C THR A 124 -5.84 5.94 7.61
N LYS A 125 -6.91 5.16 7.51
CA LYS A 125 -7.53 4.52 8.66
C LYS A 125 -6.64 3.37 9.15
N TYR A 126 -6.77 2.99 10.42
CA TYR A 126 -6.02 1.85 10.98
C TYR A 126 -6.14 0.56 10.16
N PRO A 127 -7.33 0.13 9.68
CA PRO A 127 -7.45 -1.06 8.82
C PRO A 127 -6.65 -0.99 7.52
N THR A 128 -6.58 0.18 6.88
CA THR A 128 -5.76 0.39 5.66
C THR A 128 -4.27 0.18 5.95
N ARG A 129 -3.79 0.65 7.11
CA ARG A 129 -2.38 0.48 7.52
C ARG A 129 -2.03 -0.98 7.77
N LEU A 130 -2.95 -1.72 8.40
CA LEU A 130 -2.83 -3.16 8.57
C LEU A 130 -2.81 -3.90 7.23
N GLN A 131 -3.56 -3.42 6.24
CA GLN A 131 -3.56 -3.99 4.89
C GLN A 131 -2.25 -3.72 4.15
N ILE A 132 -1.64 -2.54 4.33
CA ILE A 132 -0.30 -2.24 3.78
C ILE A 132 0.72 -3.26 4.28
N ILE A 133 0.78 -3.52 5.60
CA ILE A 133 1.74 -4.50 6.15
C ILE A 133 1.47 -5.91 5.64
N HIS A 134 0.20 -6.34 5.59
CA HIS A 134 -0.14 -7.64 5.02
C HIS A 134 0.31 -7.76 3.56
N PHE A 135 0.10 -6.71 2.75
CA PHE A 135 0.55 -6.67 1.37
C PHE A 135 2.07 -6.74 1.25
N LEU A 136 2.82 -6.01 2.09
CA LEU A 136 4.29 -6.05 2.08
C LEU A 136 4.84 -7.43 2.43
N PHE A 137 4.24 -8.15 3.38
CA PHE A 137 4.60 -9.54 3.64
C PHE A 137 4.18 -10.48 2.49
N GLY A 138 3.07 -10.18 1.80
CA GLY A 138 2.67 -10.90 0.58
C GLY A 138 3.70 -10.81 -0.54
N ILE A 139 4.33 -9.64 -0.69
CA ILE A 139 5.47 -9.45 -1.62
C ILE A 139 6.65 -10.31 -1.18
N ALA A 140 7.10 -10.15 0.07
CA ALA A 140 8.28 -10.84 0.58
C ALA A 140 8.13 -12.37 0.57
N GLN A 141 6.90 -12.88 0.61
CA GLN A 141 6.61 -14.32 0.57
C GLN A 141 6.48 -14.86 -0.88
N ALA A 142 6.50 -14.00 -1.90
CA ALA A 142 6.20 -14.36 -3.29
C ALA A 142 7.19 -15.36 -3.90
N ASP A 143 8.44 -15.38 -3.44
CA ASP A 143 9.47 -16.34 -3.84
C ASP A 143 9.47 -17.64 -3.00
N GLY A 144 8.55 -17.74 -2.03
CA GLY A 144 8.40 -18.88 -1.14
C GLY A 144 9.02 -18.73 0.24
N ARG A 145 9.75 -17.64 0.55
CA ARG A 145 10.30 -17.40 1.90
C ARG A 145 10.42 -15.90 2.20
N VAL A 146 10.06 -15.49 3.41
CA VAL A 146 10.36 -14.12 3.88
C VAL A 146 11.75 -14.11 4.52
N SER A 147 12.66 -13.29 4.01
CA SER A 147 13.99 -13.10 4.60
C SER A 147 13.93 -12.27 5.90
N GLU A 148 14.95 -12.40 6.75
CA GLU A 148 15.03 -11.60 7.98
C GLU A 148 15.20 -10.11 7.66
N ALA A 149 15.94 -9.76 6.60
CA ALA A 149 16.15 -8.38 6.18
C ALA A 149 14.83 -7.69 5.79
N GLU A 150 13.98 -8.37 5.02
CA GLU A 150 12.65 -7.88 4.67
C GLU A 150 11.76 -7.75 5.92
N ALA A 151 11.76 -8.75 6.80
CA ALA A 151 10.97 -8.72 8.01
C ALA A 151 11.35 -7.55 8.93
N VAL A 152 12.64 -7.21 9.02
CA VAL A 152 13.15 -6.05 9.75
C VAL A 152 12.62 -4.75 9.14
N ILE A 153 12.74 -4.57 7.82
CA ILE A 153 12.24 -3.37 7.13
C ILE A 153 10.72 -3.24 7.25
N ILE A 154 9.96 -4.33 7.11
CA ILE A 154 8.51 -4.31 7.27
C ILE A 154 8.14 -3.94 8.72
N LYS A 155 8.92 -4.37 9.72
CA LYS A 155 8.74 -3.99 11.13
C LYS A 155 8.97 -2.49 11.35
N GLU A 156 10.01 -1.91 10.75
CA GLU A 156 10.26 -0.46 10.81
C GLU A 156 9.11 0.33 10.18
N ILE A 157 8.66 -0.08 8.99
CA ILE A 157 7.50 0.49 8.31
C ILE A 157 6.26 0.42 9.20
N ALA A 158 5.99 -0.73 9.83
CA ALA A 158 4.86 -0.91 10.74
C ALA A 158 4.91 0.06 11.94
N GLY A 159 6.10 0.24 12.52
CA GLY A 159 6.33 1.22 13.58
C GLY A 159 6.01 2.65 13.14
N HIS A 160 6.47 3.06 11.96
CA HIS A 160 6.18 4.39 11.41
C HIS A 160 4.73 4.57 10.97
N LEU A 161 4.05 3.49 10.57
CA LEU A 161 2.61 3.44 10.35
C LEU A 161 1.80 3.47 11.65
N GLN A 162 2.45 3.43 12.82
CA GLN A 162 1.82 3.39 14.14
C GLN A 162 0.90 2.16 14.33
N ILE A 163 1.36 1.00 13.87
CA ILE A 163 0.69 -0.28 14.09
C ILE A 163 1.14 -0.86 15.44
N GLY A 164 0.18 -1.38 16.20
CA GLY A 164 0.47 -2.02 17.49
C GLY A 164 1.29 -3.30 17.31
N ALA A 165 2.18 -3.60 18.27
CA ALA A 165 3.06 -4.77 18.19
C ALA A 165 2.28 -6.09 18.04
N ARG A 166 1.15 -6.25 18.74
CA ARG A 166 0.30 -7.46 18.64
C ARG A 166 -0.30 -7.64 17.24
N ASP A 167 -0.78 -6.56 16.64
CA ASP A 167 -1.32 -6.59 15.28
C ASP A 167 -0.21 -6.91 14.26
N PHE A 168 1.00 -6.38 14.45
CA PHE A 168 2.15 -6.70 13.60
C PHE A 168 2.51 -8.19 13.69
N GLU A 169 2.67 -8.73 14.89
CA GLU A 169 3.00 -10.14 15.09
C GLU A 169 1.89 -11.07 14.57
N SER A 170 0.61 -10.69 14.73
CA SER A 170 -0.51 -11.43 14.13
C SER A 170 -0.40 -11.48 12.60
N ILE A 171 -0.12 -10.35 11.94
CA ILE A 171 0.05 -10.31 10.49
C ILE A 171 1.27 -11.13 10.07
N LYS A 172 2.42 -10.94 10.73
CA LYS A 172 3.65 -11.70 10.46
C LYS A 172 3.38 -13.21 10.54
N ALA A 173 2.67 -13.68 11.57
CA ALA A 173 2.34 -15.09 11.75
C ALA A 173 1.48 -15.70 10.62
N MET A 174 0.82 -14.89 9.78
CA MET A 174 0.09 -15.38 8.59
C MET A 174 1.01 -15.86 7.47
N PHE A 175 2.27 -15.41 7.46
CA PHE A 175 3.29 -15.70 6.44
C PHE A 175 4.37 -16.64 6.97
N PHE A 176 4.68 -16.59 8.27
CA PHE A 176 5.63 -17.50 8.90
C PHE A 176 4.93 -18.72 9.51
N LYS A 177 5.19 -19.92 8.97
CA LYS A 177 4.73 -21.16 9.59
C LYS A 177 5.53 -21.45 10.85
N SER A 178 4.87 -21.44 12.00
CA SER A 178 5.43 -21.88 13.29
C SER A 178 4.41 -22.71 14.05
N THR A 179 4.85 -23.50 15.04
CA THR A 179 3.99 -24.42 15.80
C THR A 179 2.80 -23.72 16.48
N ASN A 180 2.93 -22.44 16.81
CA ASN A 180 1.90 -21.66 17.51
C ASN A 180 1.32 -20.53 16.65
N SER A 181 1.58 -20.49 15.34
CA SER A 181 1.17 -19.37 14.49
C SER A 181 -0.34 -19.12 14.52
N ALA A 182 -1.16 -20.18 14.63
CA ALA A 182 -2.61 -20.04 14.72
C ALA A 182 -3.06 -19.21 15.95
N TYR A 183 -2.45 -19.43 17.11
CA TYR A 183 -2.74 -18.65 18.33
C TYR A 183 -2.25 -17.21 18.19
N THR A 184 -1.05 -17.01 17.62
CA THR A 184 -0.49 -15.68 17.35
C THR A 184 -1.36 -14.89 16.36
N ILE A 185 -1.89 -15.52 15.31
CA ILE A 185 -2.82 -14.90 14.36
C ILE A 185 -4.07 -14.40 15.08
N LEU A 186 -4.58 -15.13 16.08
CA LEU A 186 -5.71 -14.71 16.90
C LEU A 186 -5.34 -13.76 18.04
N GLU A 187 -4.07 -13.32 18.12
CA GLU A 187 -3.52 -12.50 19.20
C GLU A 187 -3.75 -13.10 20.60
N ILE A 188 -3.64 -14.43 20.75
CA ILE A 188 -3.79 -15.13 22.04
C ILE A 188 -2.63 -16.08 22.30
N GLU A 189 -2.45 -16.44 23.58
CA GLU A 189 -1.51 -17.47 23.98
C GLU A 189 -2.11 -18.87 23.82
N LYS A 190 -1.26 -19.88 23.64
CA LYS A 190 -1.71 -21.29 23.57
C LYS A 190 -2.42 -21.76 24.84
N SER A 191 -2.16 -21.13 25.98
CA SER A 191 -2.83 -21.39 27.26
C SER A 191 -4.24 -20.77 27.37
N ALA A 192 -4.70 -20.01 26.38
CA ALA A 192 -6.04 -19.41 26.39
C ALA A 192 -7.13 -20.49 26.49
N THR A 193 -8.20 -20.20 27.22
CA THR A 193 -9.39 -21.07 27.33
C THR A 193 -10.19 -21.08 26.02
N ASP A 194 -11.03 -22.10 25.82
CA ASP A 194 -11.81 -22.21 24.57
C ASP A 194 -12.82 -21.07 24.39
N ALA A 195 -13.33 -20.54 25.50
CA ALA A 195 -14.16 -19.34 25.51
C ALA A 195 -13.38 -18.12 25.01
N GLU A 196 -12.11 -17.97 25.41
CA GLU A 196 -11.22 -16.91 24.95
C GLU A 196 -10.86 -17.09 23.48
N VAL A 197 -10.62 -18.32 23.00
CA VAL A 197 -10.37 -18.60 21.58
C VAL A 197 -11.56 -18.15 20.73
N LYS A 198 -12.79 -18.54 21.09
CA LYS A 198 -14.02 -18.13 20.38
C LYS A 198 -14.21 -16.61 20.39
N LYS A 199 -13.89 -15.96 21.51
CA LYS A 199 -13.95 -14.49 21.64
C LYS A 199 -12.89 -13.79 20.77
N ALA A 200 -11.67 -14.32 20.74
CA ALA A 200 -10.57 -13.81 19.95
C ALA A 200 -10.89 -13.91 18.45
N TYR A 201 -11.37 -15.06 17.99
CA TYR A 201 -11.82 -15.23 16.60
C TYR A 201 -12.84 -14.17 16.18
N ARG A 202 -13.92 -13.96 16.96
CA ARG A 202 -14.93 -12.92 16.67
C ARG A 202 -14.33 -11.51 16.63
N THR A 203 -13.38 -11.22 17.52
CA THR A 203 -12.68 -9.94 17.57
C THR A 203 -11.85 -9.72 16.31
N MET A 204 -11.06 -10.72 15.92
CA MET A 204 -10.17 -10.65 14.76
C MET A 204 -10.94 -10.65 13.44
N ALA A 205 -11.99 -11.46 13.33
CA ALA A 205 -12.92 -11.45 12.20
C ALA A 205 -13.52 -10.05 11.99
N LYS A 206 -13.97 -9.39 13.06
CA LYS A 206 -14.49 -8.01 12.98
C LYS A 206 -13.41 -6.98 12.65
N LYS A 207 -12.17 -7.18 13.13
CA LYS A 207 -11.03 -6.28 12.91
C LYS A 207 -10.55 -6.32 11.46
N TYR A 208 -10.50 -7.51 10.86
CA TYR A 208 -9.95 -7.74 9.51
C TYR A 208 -11.02 -8.01 8.45
N HIS A 209 -12.30 -7.78 8.76
CA HIS A 209 -13.38 -7.90 7.78
C HIS A 209 -13.16 -6.95 6.58
N PRO A 210 -13.36 -7.41 5.32
CA PRO A 210 -13.20 -6.57 4.12
C PRO A 210 -13.97 -5.24 4.18
N ASP A 211 -15.20 -5.24 4.73
CA ASP A 211 -16.02 -4.03 4.92
C ASP A 211 -15.33 -2.90 5.70
N LYS A 212 -14.30 -3.20 6.51
CA LYS A 212 -13.54 -2.17 7.23
C LYS A 212 -12.75 -1.25 6.30
N LEU A 213 -12.54 -1.65 5.05
CA LEU A 213 -11.86 -0.85 4.04
C LEU A 213 -12.79 0.10 3.29
N GLY A 214 -14.12 0.02 3.44
CA GLY A 214 -15.06 0.94 2.80
C GLY A 214 -14.92 0.97 1.27
N ASP A 215 -14.86 2.16 0.69
CA ASP A 215 -14.79 2.40 -0.76
C ASP A 215 -13.38 2.23 -1.36
N MET A 216 -12.47 1.50 -0.69
CA MET A 216 -11.17 1.16 -1.27
C MET A 216 -11.32 0.21 -2.46
N ASP A 217 -10.36 0.24 -3.39
CA ASP A 217 -10.41 -0.55 -4.62
C ASP A 217 -10.47 -2.06 -4.36
N GLU A 218 -11.02 -2.80 -5.33
CA GLU A 218 -11.34 -4.23 -5.21
C GLU A 218 -10.13 -5.12 -4.85
N ALA A 219 -8.91 -4.78 -5.26
CA ALA A 219 -7.75 -5.55 -4.82
C ALA A 219 -7.43 -5.39 -3.33
N TYR A 220 -7.73 -4.25 -2.72
CA TYR A 220 -7.58 -4.10 -1.27
C TYR A 220 -8.61 -4.93 -0.53
N LYS A 221 -9.83 -5.00 -1.06
CA LYS A 221 -10.86 -5.90 -0.53
C LYS A 221 -10.43 -7.35 -0.66
N LYS A 222 -9.89 -7.77 -1.81
CA LYS A 222 -9.33 -9.12 -1.99
C LYS A 222 -8.18 -9.43 -1.04
N GLY A 223 -7.26 -8.49 -0.83
CA GLY A 223 -6.19 -8.65 0.15
C GLY A 223 -6.73 -8.75 1.60
N ALA A 224 -7.81 -8.04 1.92
CA ALA A 224 -8.50 -8.19 3.20
C ALA A 224 -9.28 -9.51 3.30
N GLU A 225 -9.84 -10.02 2.21
CA GLU A 225 -10.45 -11.36 2.15
C GLU A 225 -9.42 -12.45 2.41
N GLU A 226 -8.24 -12.36 1.79
CA GLU A 226 -7.13 -13.27 2.05
C GLU A 226 -6.73 -13.25 3.53
N LYS A 227 -6.57 -12.04 4.09
CA LYS A 227 -6.27 -11.85 5.51
C LYS A 227 -7.37 -12.41 6.41
N PHE A 228 -8.63 -12.19 6.07
CA PHE A 228 -9.79 -12.71 6.79
C PHE A 228 -9.83 -14.24 6.75
N ARG A 229 -9.55 -14.84 5.59
CA ARG A 229 -9.44 -16.29 5.45
C ARG A 229 -8.32 -16.86 6.32
N LYS A 230 -7.17 -16.19 6.42
CA LYS A 230 -6.10 -16.59 7.37
C LYS A 230 -6.55 -16.62 8.82
N VAL A 231 -7.43 -15.71 9.24
CA VAL A 231 -8.04 -15.74 10.58
C VAL A 231 -8.97 -16.94 10.75
N GLN A 232 -9.75 -17.28 9.72
CA GLN A 232 -10.61 -18.46 9.73
C GLN A 232 -9.79 -19.75 9.81
N ASP A 233 -8.80 -19.90 8.93
CA ASP A 233 -7.89 -21.05 8.89
C ASP A 233 -7.20 -21.27 10.25
N ALA A 234 -6.75 -20.18 10.89
CA ALA A 234 -6.13 -20.24 12.22
C ALA A 234 -7.11 -20.73 13.28
N TYR A 235 -8.35 -20.24 13.28
CA TYR A 235 -9.38 -20.69 14.20
C TYR A 235 -9.73 -22.17 13.98
N GLU A 236 -9.92 -22.59 12.73
CA GLU A 236 -10.18 -23.99 12.37
C GLU A 236 -9.05 -24.93 12.80
N GLN A 237 -7.79 -24.49 12.66
CA GLN A 237 -6.63 -25.25 13.11
C GLN A 237 -6.66 -25.45 14.64
N ILE A 238 -6.98 -24.40 15.41
CA ILE A 238 -7.09 -24.49 16.87
C ILE A 238 -8.25 -25.41 17.27
N GLN A 239 -9.39 -25.34 16.56
CA GLN A 239 -10.51 -26.25 16.81
C GLN A 239 -10.11 -27.70 16.60
N LYS A 240 -9.41 -28.01 15.50
CA LYS A 240 -8.91 -29.36 15.22
C LYS A 240 -7.90 -29.83 16.27
N GLU A 241 -6.99 -28.96 16.70
CA GLU A 241 -5.98 -29.29 17.73
C GLU A 241 -6.63 -29.60 19.09
N ARG A 242 -7.70 -28.90 19.44
CA ARG A 242 -8.34 -28.97 20.77
C ARG A 242 -9.59 -29.87 20.84
N GLY A 243 -10.15 -30.26 19.69
CA GLY A 243 -11.40 -31.02 19.61
C GLY A 243 -12.66 -30.18 19.90
N LEU A 244 -12.73 -28.95 19.39
CA LEU A 244 -13.80 -27.96 19.63
C LEU A 244 -14.91 -27.90 18.57
#